data_AF-A0A7W0UKR1-F1
#
_entry.id   AF-A0A7W0UKR1-F1
#
_cell.length_a   1.000
_cell.length_b   1.000
_cell.length_c   1.000
_cell.angle_alpha   90.00
_cell.angle_beta   90.00
_cell.angle_gamma   90.00
#
_symmetry.space_group_name_H-M   'P 1'
#
loop_
_entity.id
_entity.type
_entity.pdbx_description
1 polymer ?
#
loop_
_entity_poly.entity_id
_entity_poly.type
_entity_poly.pdbx_seq_one_letter_code
_entity_poly.pdbx_strand_id
1 'polypeptide(L)'
;MDNPETRDHLVGRALAQLPVPDRPPDFFDRLEAALQESRSPLAARGFRPLLSSPRRVVAILAATALLSAVLGGMVGVSVQAGPQCEALSFEPADGWNTVETNVDSPGAPPAAWAANVAFQPEEDYSAFPDNTVRNLPSDGIVIVAVGPRVYFGGEKFPHFDFPIALSEALRFNPDQYEGQPASDVSNYVIDGWVDDKLLNLMVWMGTTDPDASMEQSADDQLSRLCIPGV
;
A
#
# COMPACT_ATOMS: atom_id res chain seq x y z
N MET A 1 31.26 11.57 -20.82
CA MET A 1 31.32 12.22 -19.49
C MET A 1 30.20 13.24 -19.48
N ASP A 2 29.01 12.81 -19.07
CA ASP A 2 27.85 13.69 -18.98
C ASP A 2 27.91 14.44 -17.65
N ASN A 3 27.92 15.77 -17.73
CA ASN A 3 27.98 16.64 -16.56
C ASN A 3 26.57 16.71 -15.92
N PRO A 4 26.37 16.20 -14.69
CA PRO A 4 25.06 16.18 -14.02
C PRO A 4 24.44 17.59 -13.89
N GLU A 5 25.25 18.65 -13.76
CA GLU A 5 24.77 20.04 -13.70
C GLU A 5 24.02 20.48 -14.97
N THR A 6 24.31 19.85 -16.11
CA THR A 6 23.64 20.18 -17.38
C THR A 6 22.24 19.58 -17.45
N ARG A 7 21.99 18.47 -16.75
CA ARG A 7 20.71 17.75 -16.79
C ARG A 7 19.65 18.45 -15.96
N ASP A 8 20.01 18.91 -14.77
CA ASP A 8 19.09 19.65 -13.88
C ASP A 8 18.70 21.01 -14.45
N HIS A 9 19.63 21.69 -15.12
CA HIS A 9 19.35 22.93 -15.83
C HIS A 9 18.38 22.75 -17.00
N LEU A 10 18.37 21.58 -17.65
CA LEU A 10 17.46 21.28 -18.75
C LEU A 10 16.05 20.92 -18.25
N VAL A 11 15.95 20.16 -17.15
CA VAL A 11 14.68 19.81 -16.51
C VAL A 11 14.00 21.06 -15.95
N GLY A 12 14.75 21.93 -15.25
CA GLY A 12 14.20 23.19 -14.74
C GLY A 12 13.68 24.11 -15.85
N ARG A 13 14.37 24.14 -17.01
CA ARG A 13 13.91 24.93 -18.16
C ARG A 13 12.69 24.32 -18.87
N ALA A 14 12.56 23.00 -18.87
CA ALA A 14 11.40 22.30 -19.44
C ALA A 14 10.16 22.50 -18.57
N LEU A 15 10.30 22.40 -17.24
CA LEU A 15 9.20 22.65 -16.29
C LEU A 15 8.71 24.10 -16.34
N ALA A 16 9.61 25.07 -16.53
CA ALA A 16 9.25 26.49 -16.67
C ALA A 16 8.49 26.81 -17.97
N GLN A 17 8.49 25.90 -18.96
CA GLN A 17 7.78 26.06 -20.23
C GLN A 17 6.41 25.35 -20.25
N LEU A 18 6.09 24.56 -19.22
CA LEU A 18 4.78 23.95 -19.14
C LEU A 18 3.73 25.04 -18.85
N PRO A 19 2.70 25.19 -19.70
CA PRO A 19 1.63 26.14 -19.43
C PRO A 19 0.91 25.68 -18.17
N VAL A 20 1.06 26.44 -17.08
CA VAL A 20 0.22 26.28 -15.90
C VAL A 20 -1.17 26.75 -16.31
N PRO A 21 -2.18 25.88 -16.37
CA PRO A 21 -3.53 26.32 -16.72
C PRO A 21 -3.98 27.39 -15.73
N ASP A 22 -4.61 28.44 -16.25
CA ASP A 22 -5.12 29.54 -15.44
C ASP A 22 -6.02 28.96 -14.34
N ARG A 23 -5.60 29.15 -13.09
CA ARG A 23 -6.35 28.71 -11.94
C ARG A 23 -7.67 29.50 -11.91
N PRO A 24 -8.83 28.85 -11.86
CA PRO A 24 -10.09 29.55 -11.66
C PRO A 24 -10.02 30.40 -10.37
N PRO A 25 -10.54 31.63 -10.37
CA PRO A 25 -10.44 32.55 -9.23
C PRO A 25 -11.10 32.00 -7.95
N ASP A 26 -12.03 31.07 -8.10
CA ASP A 26 -12.81 30.42 -7.04
C ASP A 26 -12.30 29.01 -6.66
N PHE A 27 -11.09 28.63 -7.12
CA PHE A 27 -10.53 27.31 -6.87
C PHE A 27 -10.46 26.98 -5.38
N PHE A 28 -9.99 27.92 -4.55
CA PHE A 28 -9.86 27.72 -3.11
C PHE A 28 -11.22 27.73 -2.41
N ASP A 29 -12.16 28.56 -2.87
CA ASP A 29 -13.53 28.58 -2.34
C ASP A 29 -14.24 27.23 -2.56
N ARG A 30 -14.06 26.63 -3.75
CA ARG A 30 -14.57 25.28 -4.06
C ARG A 30 -13.90 24.20 -3.23
N LEU A 31 -12.60 24.31 -3.00
CA LEU A 31 -11.85 23.37 -2.17
C LEU A 31 -12.30 23.43 -0.70
N GLU A 32 -12.47 24.64 -0.15
CA GLU A 32 -12.95 24.84 1.21
C GLU A 32 -14.39 24.36 1.40
N ALA A 33 -15.27 24.59 0.42
CA ALA A 33 -16.65 24.09 0.44
C ALA A 33 -16.69 22.54 0.47
N ALA A 34 -15.86 21.88 -0.35
CA ALA A 34 -15.77 20.42 -0.37
C ALA A 34 -15.25 19.84 0.96
N LEU A 35 -14.29 20.53 1.59
CA LEU A 35 -13.75 20.13 2.90
C LEU A 35 -14.74 20.36 4.06
N GLN A 36 -15.62 21.36 3.96
CA GLN A 36 -16.69 21.58 4.94
C GLN A 36 -17.83 20.56 4.79
N GLU A 37 -18.15 20.15 3.57
CA GLU A 37 -19.18 19.14 3.29
C GLU A 37 -18.79 17.77 3.85
N SER A 38 -17.50 17.39 3.79
CA SER A 38 -17.01 16.12 4.36
C SER A 38 -16.95 16.10 5.90
N ARG A 39 -16.93 17.27 6.54
CA ARG A 39 -16.89 17.43 8.01
C ARG A 39 -18.27 17.46 8.66
N SER A 40 -19.35 17.34 7.87
CA SER A 40 -20.70 17.21 8.42
C SER A 40 -20.96 15.76 8.88
N PRO A 41 -21.23 15.50 10.17
CA PRO A 41 -21.65 14.17 10.58
C PRO A 41 -22.98 13.84 9.90
N LEU A 42 -23.05 12.67 9.25
CA LEU A 42 -24.28 12.07 8.73
C LEU A 42 -25.28 11.88 9.87
N ALA A 43 -26.05 12.93 10.15
CA ALA A 43 -27.17 12.91 11.06
C ALA A 43 -28.30 12.06 10.45
N ALA A 44 -28.39 10.82 10.96
CA ALA A 44 -29.62 10.10 11.24
C ALA A 44 -30.77 10.28 10.22
N ARG A 45 -30.73 9.53 9.11
CA ARG A 45 -31.95 9.11 8.41
C ARG A 45 -32.33 7.71 8.90
N GLY A 46 -33.37 7.68 9.72
CA GLY A 46 -33.81 6.51 10.47
C GLY A 46 -34.25 5.33 9.62
N PHE A 47 -33.61 4.18 9.87
CA PHE A 47 -34.21 2.89 9.60
C PHE A 47 -35.11 2.52 10.79
N ARG A 48 -36.42 2.44 10.53
CA ARG A 48 -37.38 1.82 11.47
C ARG A 48 -37.19 0.30 11.41
N PRO A 49 -36.85 -0.40 12.51
CA PRO A 49 -36.90 -1.85 12.52
C PRO A 49 -38.35 -2.31 12.61
N LEU A 50 -38.85 -2.90 11.53
CA LEU A 50 -40.07 -3.70 11.50
C LEU A 50 -39.77 -5.07 12.13
N LEU A 51 -39.86 -5.17 13.45
CA LEU A 51 -39.94 -6.45 14.14
C LEU A 51 -41.16 -6.45 15.06
N SER A 52 -42.25 -7.00 14.55
CA SER A 52 -43.42 -7.40 15.32
C SER A 52 -43.66 -8.89 15.09
N SER A 53 -43.21 -9.72 16.03
CA SER A 53 -44.06 -10.71 16.70
C SER A 53 -43.24 -11.51 17.72
N PRO A 54 -43.71 -11.63 18.97
CA PRO A 54 -43.09 -12.46 19.99
C PRO A 54 -43.89 -13.76 20.10
N ARG A 55 -43.32 -14.91 19.71
CA ARG A 55 -43.75 -16.23 20.21
C ARG A 55 -42.82 -17.36 19.76
N ARG A 56 -42.08 -17.88 20.75
CA ARG A 56 -41.63 -19.28 20.91
C ARG A 56 -40.53 -19.68 19.90
N VAL A 57 -39.36 -20.19 20.30
CA VAL A 57 -39.08 -21.41 21.09
C VAL A 57 -37.65 -21.26 21.65
N VAL A 58 -37.47 -21.08 22.96
CA VAL A 58 -36.95 -22.09 23.93
C VAL A 58 -35.73 -22.90 23.44
N ALA A 59 -34.55 -22.47 23.94
CA ALA A 59 -33.40 -23.21 24.45
C ALA A 59 -33.23 -24.73 24.18
N ILE A 60 -31.99 -25.18 23.94
CA ILE A 60 -31.18 -25.99 24.91
C ILE A 60 -29.84 -26.50 24.31
N LEU A 61 -28.76 -26.20 25.05
CA LEU A 61 -27.52 -26.94 25.36
C LEU A 61 -26.52 -27.48 24.30
N ALA A 62 -25.27 -27.02 24.49
CA ALA A 62 -24.04 -27.76 24.77
C ALA A 62 -23.46 -28.78 23.75
N ALA A 63 -22.26 -28.41 23.28
CA ALA A 63 -21.04 -29.22 23.04
C ALA A 63 -21.16 -30.75 22.89
N THR A 64 -20.75 -31.29 21.74
CA THR A 64 -19.54 -32.13 21.55
C THR A 64 -19.41 -32.60 20.10
N ALA A 65 -18.17 -32.84 19.69
CA ALA A 65 -17.70 -33.16 18.35
C ALA A 65 -18.24 -34.49 17.77
N LEU A 66 -18.39 -34.56 16.44
CA LEU A 66 -17.74 -35.53 15.53
C LEU A 66 -18.39 -35.51 14.14
N LEU A 67 -17.52 -35.36 13.14
CA LEU A 67 -17.60 -35.88 11.77
C LEU A 67 -18.97 -35.99 11.09
N SER A 68 -19.22 -35.13 10.10
CA SER A 68 -20.05 -35.45 8.94
C SER A 68 -19.49 -34.74 7.73
N ALA A 69 -18.85 -35.54 6.87
CA ALA A 69 -18.51 -35.15 5.51
C ALA A 69 -19.77 -35.11 4.65
N VAL A 70 -19.69 -34.30 3.58
CA VAL A 70 -20.43 -34.32 2.31
C VAL A 70 -21.29 -33.07 2.04
N LEU A 71 -20.67 -32.21 1.23
CA LEU A 71 -21.19 -31.32 0.18
C LEU A 71 -22.32 -30.32 0.54
N GLY A 72 -21.88 -29.09 0.82
CA GLY A 72 -22.67 -27.88 0.65
C GLY A 72 -21.72 -26.70 0.48
N GLY A 73 -21.41 -26.37 -0.77
CA GLY A 73 -20.52 -25.26 -1.11
C GLY A 73 -21.09 -23.93 -0.62
N MET A 74 -20.44 -23.37 0.40
CA MET A 74 -20.24 -21.94 0.50
C MET A 74 -18.75 -21.76 0.72
N VAL A 75 -18.04 -21.31 -0.31
CA VAL A 75 -16.73 -20.71 -0.12
C VAL A 75 -17.00 -19.41 0.63
N GLY A 76 -17.03 -19.50 1.96
CA GLY A 76 -16.91 -18.33 2.79
C GLY A 76 -15.50 -17.82 2.58
N VAL A 77 -15.33 -16.86 1.67
CA VAL A 77 -14.10 -16.06 1.59
C VAL A 77 -13.98 -15.42 2.96
N SER A 78 -13.15 -16.00 3.80
CA SER A 78 -12.80 -15.41 5.08
C SER A 78 -11.79 -14.33 4.73
N VAL A 79 -12.27 -13.11 4.51
CA VAL A 79 -11.38 -11.95 4.41
C VAL A 79 -10.71 -11.84 5.77
N GLN A 80 -9.42 -12.13 5.81
CA GLN A 80 -8.65 -12.11 7.03
C GLN A 80 -8.26 -10.65 7.26
N ALA A 81 -8.88 -10.00 8.24
CA ALA A 81 -8.55 -8.62 8.60
C ALA A 81 -7.06 -8.51 8.94
N GLY A 82 -6.45 -7.38 8.59
CA GLY A 82 -5.03 -7.15 8.84
C GLY A 82 -4.70 -7.03 10.33
N PRO A 83 -3.41 -6.95 10.68
CA PRO A 83 -3.01 -6.60 12.03
C PRO A 83 -3.53 -5.19 12.36
N GLN A 84 -4.21 -5.03 13.51
CA GLN A 84 -4.70 -3.71 13.93
C GLN A 84 -3.54 -2.80 14.35
N CYS A 85 -3.41 -1.64 13.71
CA CYS A 85 -2.38 -0.64 14.00
C CYS A 85 -2.92 0.80 13.96
N GLU A 86 -2.18 1.71 14.61
CA GLU A 86 -2.46 3.16 14.58
C GLU A 86 -1.76 3.88 13.41
N ALA A 87 -0.69 3.29 12.86
CA ALA A 87 0.13 3.84 11.79
C ALA A 87 0.51 2.76 10.75
N LEU A 88 0.82 3.19 9.52
CA LEU A 88 1.32 2.30 8.49
C LEU A 88 2.67 1.74 8.95
N SER A 89 2.77 0.42 9.08
CA SER A 89 3.98 -0.22 9.57
C SER A 89 4.08 -1.67 9.10
N PHE A 90 5.24 -2.27 9.32
CA PHE A 90 5.44 -3.71 9.15
C PHE A 90 5.80 -4.34 10.49
N GLU A 91 5.15 -5.44 10.84
CA GLU A 91 5.70 -6.36 11.83
C GLU A 91 6.83 -7.16 11.15
N PRO A 92 8.07 -7.16 11.66
CA PRO A 92 9.15 -7.89 11.02
C PRO A 92 8.95 -9.40 11.15
N ALA A 93 9.05 -10.12 10.03
CA ALA A 93 9.33 -11.56 10.07
C ALA A 93 10.76 -11.82 10.58
N ASP A 94 11.06 -13.06 10.93
CA ASP A 94 12.41 -13.45 11.39
C ASP A 94 13.46 -13.08 10.32
N GLY A 95 14.47 -12.31 10.72
CA GLY A 95 15.54 -11.84 9.82
C GLY A 95 15.21 -10.57 9.04
N TRP A 96 14.02 -9.98 9.22
CA TRP A 96 13.64 -8.72 8.59
C TRP A 96 13.88 -7.52 9.50
N ASN A 97 14.19 -6.39 8.86
CA ASN A 97 14.34 -5.08 9.47
C ASN A 97 13.18 -4.21 8.99
N THR A 98 12.61 -3.38 9.87
CA THR A 98 11.51 -2.48 9.51
C THR A 98 11.80 -1.05 9.93
N VAL A 99 11.29 -0.09 9.14
CA VAL A 99 11.36 1.33 9.42
C VAL A 99 9.98 1.94 9.15
N GLU A 100 9.45 2.66 10.12
CA GLU A 100 8.34 3.60 9.89
C GLU A 100 8.96 4.96 9.56
N THR A 101 8.55 5.56 8.45
CA THR A 101 9.07 6.85 8.00
C THR A 101 7.95 7.78 7.60
N ASN A 102 8.13 9.06 7.87
CA ASN A 102 7.27 10.11 7.36
C ASN A 102 8.15 11.04 6.54
N VAL A 103 7.70 11.39 5.34
CA VAL A 103 8.32 12.51 4.63
C VAL A 103 7.97 13.75 5.44
N ASP A 104 8.99 14.54 5.83
CA ASP A 104 8.84 15.84 6.49
C ASP A 104 8.30 16.89 5.50
N SER A 105 7.11 16.64 4.96
CA SER A 105 6.39 17.52 4.05
C SER A 105 4.90 17.50 4.39
N PRO A 106 4.26 18.67 4.60
CA PRO A 106 2.84 18.74 4.92
C PRO A 106 1.98 18.02 3.87
N GLY A 107 1.24 17.01 4.33
CA GLY A 107 0.33 16.23 3.48
C GLY A 107 0.99 15.11 2.68
N ALA A 108 2.28 14.82 2.89
CA ALA A 108 2.88 13.62 2.35
C ALA A 108 2.24 12.36 2.99
N PRO A 109 1.99 11.30 2.20
CA PRO A 109 1.52 10.05 2.75
C PRO A 109 2.59 9.43 3.67
N PRO A 110 2.18 8.70 4.74
CA PRO A 110 3.13 7.95 5.54
C PRO A 110 3.74 6.82 4.70
N ALA A 111 4.92 6.36 5.11
CA ALA A 111 5.58 5.24 4.46
C ALA A 111 6.18 4.27 5.48
N ALA A 112 6.24 3.00 5.10
CA ALA A 112 6.85 1.96 5.90
C ALA A 112 7.73 1.10 5.01
N TRP A 113 8.89 0.69 5.53
CA TRP A 113 9.84 -0.13 4.82
C TRP A 113 10.04 -1.44 5.58
N ALA A 114 10.28 -2.52 4.83
CA ALA A 114 10.75 -3.78 5.35
C ALA A 114 11.87 -4.33 4.44
N ALA A 115 12.93 -4.87 5.02
CA ALA A 115 14.00 -5.51 4.25
C ALA A 115 14.58 -6.71 4.98
N ASN A 116 14.90 -7.79 4.25
CA ASN A 116 15.62 -8.96 4.81
C ASN A 116 17.14 -8.70 4.92
N VAL A 117 17.59 -7.49 4.58
CA VAL A 117 18.95 -6.99 4.74
C VAL A 117 18.93 -5.76 5.64
N ALA A 118 20.10 -5.43 6.22
CA ALA A 118 20.22 -4.20 6.98
C ALA A 118 20.05 -2.97 6.07
N PHE A 119 19.24 -2.00 6.51
CA PHE A 119 19.13 -0.71 5.82
C PHE A 119 20.46 0.03 5.83
N GLN A 120 20.79 0.63 4.68
CA GLN A 120 21.94 1.52 4.57
C GLN A 120 21.51 2.96 4.95
N PRO A 121 22.45 3.79 5.43
CA PRO A 121 22.16 5.20 5.69
C PRO A 121 21.72 5.91 4.40
N GLU A 122 20.63 6.66 4.46
CA GLU A 122 20.14 7.50 3.37
C GLU A 122 20.66 8.94 3.53
N GLU A 123 21.05 9.57 2.42
CA GLU A 123 21.57 10.96 2.44
C GLU A 123 20.43 11.99 2.59
N ASP A 124 19.28 11.69 1.99
CA ASP A 124 18.04 12.44 2.08
C ASP A 124 16.90 11.49 2.48
N TYR A 125 16.06 11.89 3.44
CA TYR A 125 14.88 11.11 3.85
C TYR A 125 13.75 11.25 2.82
N SER A 126 13.92 10.67 1.64
CA SER A 126 12.99 10.77 0.50
C SER A 126 11.75 9.86 0.60
N ALA A 127 11.46 9.25 1.75
CA ALA A 127 10.56 8.10 1.91
C ALA A 127 10.90 6.86 1.07
N PHE A 128 12.08 6.84 0.45
CA PHE A 128 12.61 5.69 -0.28
C PHE A 128 14.01 5.28 0.24
N PRO A 129 14.28 3.99 0.46
CA PRO A 129 15.57 3.48 0.88
C PRO A 129 16.52 3.30 -0.32
N ASP A 130 16.83 4.40 -1.00
CA ASP A 130 17.57 4.44 -2.27
C ASP A 130 18.93 3.73 -2.18
N ASN A 131 19.73 4.03 -1.16
CA ASN A 131 21.05 3.42 -0.99
C ASN A 131 20.95 1.92 -0.71
N THR A 132 19.92 1.50 0.03
CA THR A 132 19.68 0.08 0.29
C THR A 132 19.33 -0.67 -0.99
N VAL A 133 18.42 -0.13 -1.82
CA VAL A 133 17.97 -0.79 -3.06
C VAL A 133 19.07 -0.82 -4.12
N ARG A 134 19.90 0.24 -4.24
CA ARG A 134 21.02 0.28 -5.20
C ARG A 134 22.10 -0.76 -4.92
N ASN A 135 22.21 -1.21 -3.68
CA ASN A 135 23.24 -2.15 -3.21
C ASN A 135 22.64 -3.46 -2.71
N LEU A 136 21.44 -3.81 -3.20
CA LEU A 136 20.71 -4.99 -2.76
C LEU A 136 21.46 -6.26 -3.21
N PRO A 137 21.84 -7.18 -2.30
CA PRO A 137 22.46 -8.44 -2.68
C PRO A 137 21.46 -9.34 -3.41
N SER A 138 21.94 -10.39 -4.08
CA SER A 138 21.11 -11.24 -4.96
C SER A 138 19.91 -11.91 -4.28
N ASP A 139 19.99 -12.14 -2.98
CA ASP A 139 18.95 -12.70 -2.10
C ASP A 139 18.19 -11.62 -1.30
N GLY A 140 18.55 -10.36 -1.50
CA GLY A 140 17.98 -9.21 -0.82
C GLY A 140 16.60 -8.86 -1.34
N ILE A 141 15.70 -8.51 -0.42
CA ILE A 141 14.34 -8.04 -0.68
C ILE A 141 14.13 -6.74 0.09
N VAL A 142 13.56 -5.75 -0.58
CA VAL A 142 13.10 -4.50 0.05
C VAL A 142 11.65 -4.28 -0.35
N ILE A 143 10.80 -4.03 0.63
CA ILE A 143 9.39 -3.68 0.46
C ILE A 143 9.21 -2.26 0.97
N VAL A 144 8.59 -1.41 0.17
CA VAL A 144 8.17 -0.06 0.57
C VAL A 144 6.67 0.05 0.37
N ALA A 145 5.98 0.38 1.45
CA ALA A 145 4.58 0.76 1.43
C ALA A 145 4.46 2.27 1.58
N VAL A 146 3.66 2.90 0.73
CA VAL A 146 3.34 4.34 0.78
C VAL A 146 1.83 4.51 0.80
N GLY A 147 1.35 5.25 1.80
CA GLY A 147 -0.06 5.53 2.01
C GLY A 147 -0.54 5.11 3.40
N PRO A 148 -1.84 5.24 3.72
CA PRO A 148 -2.91 5.64 2.82
C PRO A 148 -2.73 7.05 2.25
N ARG A 149 -3.05 7.26 0.97
CA ARG A 149 -2.97 8.58 0.31
C ARG A 149 -4.36 9.10 -0.10
N VAL A 150 -4.55 10.41 -0.01
CA VAL A 150 -5.77 11.06 -0.49
C VAL A 150 -5.72 11.18 -2.01
N TYR A 151 -6.78 10.76 -2.71
CA TYR A 151 -6.86 10.80 -4.16
C TYR A 151 -8.16 11.45 -4.64
N PHE A 152 -8.04 12.46 -5.50
CA PHE A 152 -9.15 13.22 -6.08
C PHE A 152 -9.22 13.09 -7.61
N GLY A 153 -8.37 12.26 -8.21
CA GLY A 153 -8.35 12.08 -9.66
C GLY A 153 -9.48 11.16 -10.16
N GLY A 154 -9.61 11.06 -11.48
CA GLY A 154 -10.60 10.21 -12.14
C GLY A 154 -10.09 8.83 -12.56
N GLU A 155 -8.82 8.52 -12.31
CA GLU A 155 -8.24 7.22 -12.63
C GLU A 155 -8.86 6.14 -11.74
N LYS A 156 -8.97 4.94 -12.30
CA LYS A 156 -9.50 3.78 -11.59
C LYS A 156 -8.34 2.91 -11.14
N PHE A 157 -8.24 2.70 -9.85
CA PHE A 157 -7.31 1.73 -9.29
C PHE A 157 -8.02 0.40 -9.00
N PRO A 158 -7.31 -0.74 -9.14
CA PRO A 158 -7.82 -2.03 -8.70
C PRO A 158 -8.09 -2.05 -7.18
N HIS A 159 -8.92 -2.99 -6.75
CA HIS A 159 -9.10 -3.34 -5.34
C HIS A 159 -8.46 -4.69 -5.08
N PHE A 160 -7.81 -4.83 -3.94
CA PHE A 160 -7.12 -6.03 -3.49
C PHE A 160 -7.69 -6.46 -2.14
N ASP A 161 -7.72 -7.78 -1.92
CA ASP A 161 -8.03 -8.35 -0.61
C ASP A 161 -6.77 -8.31 0.26
N PHE A 162 -6.94 -8.22 1.59
CA PHE A 162 -5.83 -8.36 2.53
C PHE A 162 -5.75 -9.82 3.04
N PRO A 163 -4.54 -10.42 3.18
CA PRO A 163 -3.23 -9.86 2.87
C PRO A 163 -2.98 -9.74 1.35
N ILE A 164 -2.33 -8.64 0.95
CA ILE A 164 -1.90 -8.43 -0.44
C ILE A 164 -0.85 -9.48 -0.80
N ALA A 165 -0.97 -10.06 -2.00
CA ALA A 165 0.00 -11.01 -2.53
C ALA A 165 0.78 -10.41 -3.72
N LEU A 166 2.04 -10.79 -3.86
CA LEU A 166 2.94 -10.38 -4.94
C LEU A 166 2.42 -10.79 -6.32
N SER A 167 1.60 -11.85 -6.39
CA SER A 167 0.91 -12.28 -7.61
C SER A 167 -0.06 -11.23 -8.17
N GLU A 168 -0.48 -10.26 -7.36
CA GLU A 168 -1.34 -9.14 -7.78
C GLU A 168 -0.53 -7.98 -8.39
N ALA A 169 0.79 -8.02 -8.31
CA ALA A 169 1.67 -6.95 -8.73
C ALA A 169 1.95 -6.95 -10.24
N LEU A 170 2.23 -5.75 -10.75
CA LEU A 170 2.88 -5.57 -12.02
C LEU A 170 4.40 -5.78 -11.84
N ARG A 171 4.94 -6.84 -12.44
CA ARG A 171 6.38 -7.11 -12.46
C ARG A 171 7.06 -6.33 -13.58
N PHE A 172 8.10 -5.60 -13.22
CA PHE A 172 9.02 -4.92 -14.12
C PHE A 172 10.41 -5.54 -13.99
N ASN A 173 10.92 -6.07 -15.11
CA ASN A 173 12.31 -6.48 -15.19
C ASN A 173 13.23 -5.25 -15.33
N PRO A 174 14.52 -5.37 -14.97
CA PRO A 174 15.56 -4.36 -15.13
C PRO A 174 15.43 -3.40 -16.31
N ASP A 175 15.28 -3.93 -17.51
CA ASP A 175 15.27 -3.14 -18.75
C ASP A 175 13.90 -2.52 -19.08
N GLN A 176 12.93 -2.59 -18.16
CA GLN A 176 11.53 -2.28 -18.43
C GLN A 176 11.00 -1.05 -17.67
N TYR A 177 11.83 -0.34 -16.91
CA TYR A 177 11.41 0.89 -16.23
C TYR A 177 12.50 1.96 -16.14
N GLU A 178 12.10 3.23 -16.23
CA GLU A 178 12.99 4.38 -16.07
C GLU A 178 13.38 4.56 -14.61
N GLY A 179 14.63 4.95 -14.35
CA GLY A 179 15.12 5.20 -12.99
C GLY A 179 15.52 3.94 -12.22
N GLN A 180 15.85 2.84 -12.92
CA GLN A 180 16.33 1.60 -12.32
C GLN A 180 17.49 1.87 -11.33
N PRO A 181 17.39 1.37 -10.08
CA PRO A 181 18.40 1.60 -9.05
C PRO A 181 19.70 0.84 -9.32
N ALA A 182 19.61 -0.41 -9.81
CA ALA A 182 20.75 -1.26 -10.18
C ALA A 182 20.34 -2.30 -11.23
N SER A 183 21.25 -2.67 -12.14
CA SER A 183 20.98 -3.48 -13.36
C SER A 183 20.44 -4.88 -13.10
N ASP A 184 20.67 -5.42 -11.92
CA ASP A 184 20.31 -6.76 -11.48
C ASP A 184 19.05 -6.79 -10.59
N VAL A 185 18.40 -5.65 -10.35
CA VAL A 185 17.22 -5.54 -9.48
C VAL A 185 15.93 -5.57 -10.29
N SER A 186 15.02 -6.50 -9.97
CA SER A 186 13.64 -6.49 -10.46
C SER A 186 12.70 -5.77 -9.49
N ASN A 187 11.57 -5.28 -9.99
CA ASN A 187 10.60 -4.49 -9.22
C ASN A 187 9.18 -5.02 -9.45
N TYR A 188 8.41 -5.17 -8.37
CA TYR A 188 7.00 -5.47 -8.39
C TYR A 188 6.25 -4.27 -7.81
N VAL A 189 5.29 -3.75 -8.57
CA VAL A 189 4.49 -2.59 -8.16
C VAL A 189 3.03 -2.99 -8.00
N ILE A 190 2.47 -2.65 -6.84
CA ILE A 190 1.05 -2.76 -6.55
C ILE A 190 0.56 -1.33 -6.28
N ASP A 191 -0.43 -0.88 -7.03
CA ASP A 191 -1.03 0.42 -6.81
C ASP A 191 -2.55 0.29 -6.82
N GLY A 192 -3.17 0.41 -5.64
CA GLY A 192 -4.61 0.25 -5.52
C GLY A 192 -5.17 0.25 -4.11
N TRP A 193 -6.46 -0.07 -4.06
CA TRP A 193 -7.27 0.02 -2.86
C TRP A 193 -7.19 -1.29 -2.06
N VAL A 194 -6.93 -1.17 -0.76
CA VAL A 194 -7.26 -2.19 0.24
C VAL A 194 -8.35 -1.58 1.10
N ASP A 195 -9.54 -2.18 1.11
CA ASP A 195 -10.75 -1.56 1.63
C ASP A 195 -10.94 -0.12 1.09
N ASP A 196 -10.92 0.89 1.95
CA ASP A 196 -11.04 2.31 1.62
C ASP A 196 -9.69 3.05 1.64
N LYS A 197 -8.57 2.31 1.63
CA LYS A 197 -7.21 2.84 1.73
C LYS A 197 -6.45 2.66 0.41
N LEU A 198 -6.11 3.76 -0.24
CA LEU A 198 -5.29 3.74 -1.45
C LEU A 198 -3.80 3.69 -1.08
N LEU A 199 -3.12 2.64 -1.55
CA LEU A 199 -1.74 2.33 -1.24
C LEU A 199 -0.92 2.16 -2.51
N ASN A 200 0.37 2.47 -2.40
CA ASN A 200 1.37 2.06 -3.38
C ASN A 200 2.41 1.19 -2.67
N LEU A 201 2.56 -0.05 -3.12
CA LEU A 201 3.62 -0.95 -2.70
C LEU A 201 4.62 -1.12 -3.82
N MET A 202 5.89 -1.08 -3.46
CA MET A 202 7.00 -1.45 -4.33
C MET A 202 7.81 -2.53 -3.63
N VAL A 203 8.09 -3.61 -4.35
CA VAL A 203 8.93 -4.71 -3.87
C VAL A 203 10.10 -4.85 -4.84
N TRP A 204 11.30 -4.59 -4.34
CA TRP A 204 12.54 -4.82 -5.07
C TRP A 204 13.14 -6.14 -4.67
N MET A 205 13.55 -6.90 -5.68
CA MET A 205 14.28 -8.16 -5.54
C MET A 205 15.68 -7.94 -6.08
N GLY A 206 16.71 -8.31 -5.33
CA GLY A 206 18.12 -8.16 -5.72
C GLY A 206 18.58 -9.03 -6.89
N THR A 207 17.63 -9.68 -7.58
CA THR A 207 17.85 -10.47 -8.79
C THR A 207 16.79 -10.13 -9.83
N THR A 208 17.16 -10.31 -11.09
CA THR A 208 16.27 -10.12 -12.25
C THR A 208 15.21 -11.21 -12.35
N ASP A 209 15.55 -12.41 -11.88
CA ASP A 209 14.67 -13.58 -11.90
C ASP A 209 14.57 -14.18 -10.49
N PRO A 210 13.72 -13.60 -9.62
CA PRO A 210 13.49 -14.14 -8.29
C PRO A 210 12.85 -15.52 -8.39
N ASP A 211 13.30 -16.43 -7.53
CA ASP A 211 12.70 -17.74 -7.42
C ASP A 211 11.45 -17.72 -6.53
N ALA A 212 10.71 -18.82 -6.53
CA ALA A 212 9.48 -18.96 -5.74
C ALA A 212 9.72 -18.82 -4.22
N SER A 213 10.93 -19.09 -3.73
CA SER A 213 11.24 -18.91 -2.30
C SER A 213 11.38 -17.43 -1.95
N MET A 214 11.94 -16.64 -2.86
CA MET A 214 12.07 -15.20 -2.70
C MET A 214 10.71 -14.51 -2.79
N GLU A 215 9.86 -14.91 -3.74
CA GLU A 215 8.47 -14.44 -3.85
C GLU A 215 7.66 -14.80 -2.59
N GLN A 216 7.76 -16.04 -2.10
CA GLN A 216 7.10 -16.46 -0.86
C GLN A 216 7.58 -15.67 0.35
N SER A 217 8.88 -15.40 0.46
CA SER A 217 9.44 -14.59 1.55
C SER A 217 8.89 -13.16 1.55
N ALA A 218 8.68 -12.57 0.36
CA ALA A 218 8.03 -11.29 0.22
C ALA A 218 6.55 -11.34 0.62
N ASP A 219 5.81 -12.36 0.19
CA ASP A 219 4.40 -12.57 0.58
C ASP A 219 4.25 -12.75 2.11
N ASP A 220 5.14 -13.53 2.72
CA ASP A 220 5.17 -13.73 4.17
C ASP A 220 5.36 -12.39 4.90
N GLN A 221 6.20 -11.50 4.38
CA GLN A 221 6.38 -10.16 4.95
C GLN A 221 5.22 -9.20 4.60
N LEU A 222 4.65 -9.26 3.40
CA LEU A 222 3.47 -8.47 3.01
C LEU A 222 2.26 -8.79 3.87
N SER A 223 2.10 -10.04 4.29
CA SER A 223 1.03 -10.46 5.22
C SER A 223 1.12 -9.81 6.61
N ARG A 224 2.27 -9.19 6.92
CA ARG A 224 2.58 -8.49 8.17
C ARG A 224 2.54 -6.97 8.02
N LEU A 225 2.10 -6.47 6.86
CA LEU A 225 1.80 -5.07 6.66
C LEU A 225 0.58 -4.69 7.51
N CYS A 226 0.75 -3.69 8.36
CA CYS A 226 -0.33 -3.14 9.16
C CYS A 226 -0.81 -1.85 8.49
N ILE A 227 -2.08 -1.83 8.04
CA ILE A 227 -2.69 -0.67 7.38
C ILE A 227 -3.72 -0.08 8.36
N PRO A 228 -3.61 1.21 8.75
CA PRO A 228 -4.53 1.79 9.72
C PRO A 228 -5.99 1.71 9.28
N GLY A 229 -6.81 0.98 10.06
CA GLY A 229 -8.25 0.84 9.83
C GLY A 229 -8.67 -0.29 8.88
N VAL A 230 -7.73 -1.17 8.49
CA VAL A 230 -7.95 -2.46 7.81
C VAL A 230 -7.72 -3.59 8.83
#